data_AF-A0A947ZUJ8-F1
#
_entry.id   AF-A0A947ZUJ8-F1
#
_cell.length_a   1.000
_cell.length_b   1.000
_cell.length_c   1.000
_cell.angle_alpha   90.00
_cell.angle_beta   90.00
_cell.angle_gamma   90.00
#
_symmetry.space_group_name_H-M   'P 1'
#
loop_
_entity.id
_entity.type
_entity.pdbx_description
1 polymer ?
#
loop_
_entity_poly.entity_id
_entity_poly.type
_entity_poly.pdbx_seq_one_letter_code
_entity_poly.pdbx_strand_id
1 'polypeptide(L)' 'MTISLEQFDKLATKEDLKDFVTKNHLDNKIDEVLNSVDGLAKRFDTIETEFNMDKIAHDRIQKDVDNIKEKLELKTEL' A
#
# COMPACT_ATOMS: atom_id res chain seq x y z
N MET A 1 18.65 31.88 40.29
CA MET A 1 18.75 32.41 38.92
C MET A 1 17.42 33.03 38.56
N THR A 2 17.42 34.27 38.11
CA THR A 2 16.22 35.01 37.67
C THR A 2 16.28 35.13 36.17
N ILE A 3 15.18 34.79 35.50
CA ILE A 3 15.03 34.96 34.05
C ILE A 3 14.76 36.43 33.71
N SER A 4 15.30 36.93 32.59
CA SER A 4 14.99 38.28 32.09
C SER A 4 13.63 38.33 31.39
N LEU A 5 13.06 39.53 31.21
CA LEU A 5 11.82 39.74 30.46
C LEU A 5 11.91 39.18 29.04
N GLU A 6 13.01 39.44 28.33
CA GLU A 6 13.25 38.87 26.99
C GLU A 6 13.35 37.33 26.97
N GLN A 7 13.78 36.71 28.06
CA GLN A 7 13.81 35.24 28.19
C GLN A 7 12.41 34.68 28.50
N PHE A 8 11.59 35.43 29.23
CA PHE A 8 10.23 35.06 29.58
C PHE A 8 9.31 35.05 28.34
N ASP A 9 9.44 36.06 27.47
CA ASP A 9 8.64 36.17 26.23
C ASP A 9 8.91 35.03 25.22
N LYS A 10 10.01 34.29 25.38
CA LYS A 10 10.34 33.11 24.55
C LYS A 10 9.73 31.81 25.05
N LEU A 11 9.09 31.82 26.22
CA LEU A 11 8.46 30.63 26.78
C LEU A 11 7.11 30.38 26.11
N ALA A 12 6.91 29.15 25.64
CA ALA A 12 5.61 28.73 25.14
C ALA A 12 4.57 28.81 26.27
N THR A 13 3.42 29.39 25.96
CA THR A 13 2.28 29.42 26.86
C THR A 13 1.54 28.09 26.85
N LYS A 14 0.65 27.88 27.82
CA LYS A 14 -0.23 26.71 27.82
C LYS A 14 -1.14 26.66 26.59
N GLU A 15 -1.49 27.82 26.03
CA GLU A 15 -2.31 27.90 24.82
C GLU A 15 -1.53 27.41 23.61
N ASP A 16 -0.25 27.81 23.49
CA ASP A 16 0.64 27.40 22.39
C ASP A 16 0.87 25.88 22.34
N LEU A 17 0.64 25.18 23.46
CA LEU A 17 0.84 23.73 23.58
C LEU A 17 -0.43 22.89 23.37
N LYS A 18 -1.62 23.51 23.24
CA LYS A 18 -2.90 22.76 23.12
C LYS A 18 -2.99 21.95 21.84
N ASP A 19 -2.49 22.48 20.74
CA ASP A 19 -2.51 21.83 19.43
C ASP A 19 -1.22 21.02 19.16
N PHE A 20 -0.32 20.94 20.14
CA PHE A 20 0.92 20.21 19.98
C PHE A 20 0.66 18.71 20.01
N VAL A 21 1.13 18.00 18.98
CA VAL A 21 1.02 16.54 18.91
C VAL A 21 1.81 15.90 20.06
N THR A 22 1.13 15.01 20.78
CA THR A 22 1.79 14.19 21.80
C THR A 22 2.50 13.02 21.14
N LYS A 23 3.57 12.51 21.79
CA LYS A 23 4.24 11.29 21.35
C LYS A 23 3.25 10.14 21.16
N ASN A 24 2.34 9.94 22.12
CA ASN A 24 1.33 8.88 22.04
C ASN A 24 0.39 9.05 20.84
N HIS A 25 0.00 10.29 20.51
CA HIS A 25 -0.80 10.54 19.31
C HIS A 25 -0.04 10.15 18.04
N LEU A 26 1.24 10.49 17.97
CA LEU A 26 2.09 10.12 16.84
C LEU A 26 2.28 8.61 16.74
N ASP A 27 2.58 7.93 17.85
CA ASP A 27 2.75 6.48 17.91
C ASP A 27 1.48 5.76 17.43
N ASN A 28 0.29 6.20 17.88
CA ASN A 28 -0.98 5.66 17.42
C ASN A 28 -1.20 5.85 15.91
N LYS A 29 -0.82 7.02 15.36
CA LYS A 29 -0.94 7.29 13.93
C LYS A 29 0.03 6.44 13.10
N ILE A 30 1.22 6.18 13.63
CA ILE A 30 2.18 5.24 13.02
C ILE A 30 1.59 3.84 12.98
N ASP A 31 1.01 3.37 14.10
CA ASP A 31 0.38 2.04 14.16
C ASP A 31 -0.80 1.90 13.18
N GLU A 32 -1.64 2.92 13.05
CA GLU A 32 -2.73 2.95 12.06
C GLU A 32 -2.19 2.80 10.62
N VAL A 33 -1.09 3.50 10.30
CA VAL A 33 -0.43 3.42 8.99
C VAL A 33 0.16 2.03 8.77
N LEU A 34 0.88 1.47 9.75
CA LEU A 34 1.49 0.15 9.65
C LEU A 34 0.43 -0.94 9.43
N ASN A 35 -0.67 -0.90 10.19
CA ASN A 35 -1.79 -1.81 9.99
C ASN A 35 -2.41 -1.70 8.59
N SER A 36 -2.49 -0.48 8.04
CA SER A 36 -2.99 -0.26 6.68
C SER A 36 -2.04 -0.82 5.62
N VAL A 37 -0.73 -0.64 5.82
CA VAL A 37 0.31 -1.20 4.95
C VAL A 37 0.29 -2.72 4.97
N ASP A 38 0.15 -3.34 6.14
CA ASP A 38 0.00 -4.80 6.27
C ASP A 38 -1.25 -5.32 5.55
N GLY A 39 -2.34 -4.55 5.62
CA GLY A 39 -3.57 -4.84 4.86
C GLY A 39 -3.36 -4.79 3.35
N LEU A 40 -2.56 -3.83 2.86
CA LEU A 40 -2.20 -3.72 1.44
C LEU A 40 -1.30 -4.87 0.99
N ALA A 41 -0.30 -5.25 1.79
CA ALA A 41 0.60 -6.36 1.49
C ALA A 41 -0.18 -7.67 1.28
N LYS A 42 -1.12 -7.99 2.19
CA LYS A 42 -1.97 -9.19 2.05
C LYS A 42 -2.85 -9.18 0.79
N ARG A 43 -3.37 -8.01 0.40
CA ARG A 43 -4.15 -7.87 -0.84
C ARG A 43 -3.27 -8.07 -2.06
N PHE A 44 -2.03 -7.58 -2.02
CA PHE A 44 -1.06 -7.76 -3.09
C PHE A 44 -0.73 -9.25 -3.29
N ASP A 45 -0.47 -10.00 -2.22
CA ASP A 45 -0.21 -11.45 -2.30
C ASP A 45 -1.39 -12.22 -2.92
N THR A 46 -2.62 -11.84 -2.58
CA THR A 46 -3.83 -12.41 -3.20
C THR A 46 -3.89 -12.10 -4.69
N ILE A 47 -3.65 -10.85 -5.09
CA ILE A 47 -3.64 -10.43 -6.50
C ILE A 47 -2.56 -11.18 -7.28
N GLU A 48 -1.36 -11.32 -6.73
CA GLU A 48 -0.27 -12.08 -7.37
C GLU A 48 -0.67 -13.54 -7.60
N THR A 49 -1.33 -14.15 -6.61
CA THR A 49 -1.84 -15.52 -6.73
C THR A 49 -2.90 -15.62 -7.83
N GLU A 50 -3.90 -14.74 -7.83
CA GLU A 50 -4.97 -14.71 -8.84
C GLU A 50 -4.40 -14.48 -10.25
N PHE A 51 -3.46 -13.56 -10.39
CA PHE A 51 -2.79 -13.28 -11.67
C PHE A 51 -2.03 -14.49 -12.21
N ASN A 52 -1.33 -15.22 -11.34
CA ASN A 52 -0.64 -16.44 -11.74
C ASN A 52 -1.61 -17.54 -12.18
N MET A 53 -2.78 -17.67 -11.52
CA MET A 53 -3.82 -18.59 -11.94
C MET A 53 -4.43 -18.20 -13.29
N ASP A 54 -4.65 -16.89 -13.51
CA ASP A 54 -5.18 -16.38 -14.78
C ASP A 54 -4.23 -16.64 -15.94
N LYS A 55 -2.92 -16.44 -15.73
CA LYS A 55 -1.89 -16.79 -16.72
C LYS A 55 -1.96 -18.26 -17.12
N ILE A 56 -2.11 -19.16 -16.15
CA ILE A 56 -2.25 -20.60 -16.41
C ILE A 56 -3.54 -20.90 -17.20
N ALA A 57 -4.65 -20.21 -16.88
CA ALA A 57 -5.89 -20.35 -17.63
C ALA A 57 -5.72 -19.87 -19.08
N HIS A 58 -5.04 -18.73 -19.29
CA HIS A 58 -4.72 -18.21 -20.61
C HIS A 58 -3.85 -19.18 -21.42
N ASP A 59 -2.81 -19.78 -20.80
CA ASP A 59 -1.97 -20.78 -21.46
C ASP A 59 -2.78 -22.01 -21.94
N ARG A 60 -3.75 -22.46 -21.14
CA ARG A 60 -4.66 -23.55 -21.52
C ARG A 60 -5.57 -23.15 -22.68
N ILE A 61 -6.16 -21.96 -22.60
CA ILE A 61 -7.01 -21.43 -23.66
C ILE A 61 -6.21 -21.29 -24.96
N GLN A 62 -4.98 -20.79 -24.89
CA GLN A 62 -4.11 -20.68 -26.06
C GLN A 62 -3.85 -22.05 -26.70
N LYS A 63 -3.56 -23.08 -25.89
CA LYS A 63 -3.40 -24.45 -26.38
C LYS A 63 -4.66 -24.98 -27.06
N ASP A 64 -5.84 -24.73 -26.47
CA ASP A 64 -7.11 -25.14 -27.07
C ASP A 64 -7.39 -24.41 -28.38
N VAL A 65 -7.07 -23.12 -28.46
CA VAL A 65 -7.15 -22.31 -29.68
C VAL A 65 -6.21 -22.87 -30.76
N ASP A 66 -4.97 -23.21 -30.41
CA ASP A 66 -4.01 -23.76 -31.35
C ASP A 66 -4.48 -25.12 -31.90
N ASN A 67 -5.01 -25.99 -31.03
CA ASN A 67 -5.60 -27.27 -31.44
C ASN A 67 -6.79 -27.08 -32.39
N ILE A 68 -7.63 -26.06 -32.15
CA ILE A 68 -8.77 -25.75 -33.02
C ILE A 68 -8.28 -25.24 -34.37
N LYS A 69 -7.29 -24.34 -34.38
CA LYS A 69 -6.70 -23.82 -35.62
C LYS A 69 -6.10 -24.93 -36.47
N GLU A 70 -5.37 -25.86 -35.85
CA GLU A 70 -4.80 -27.03 -36.54
C GLU A 70 -5.89 -27.87 -37.19
N LYS A 71 -6.97 -28.20 -36.46
CA LYS A 71 -8.10 -28.97 -36.99
C LYS A 71 -8.85 -28.26 -38.12
N LEU A 72 -8.80 -26.94 -38.18
CA LEU A 72 -9.43 -26.11 -39.20
C LEU A 72 -8.46 -25.70 -40.31
N GLU A 73 -7.20 -26.17 -40.28
CA GLU A 73 -6.14 -25.79 -41.22
C GLU A 73 -5.91 -24.27 -41.30
N LEU A 74 -6.22 -23.55 -40.23
CA LEU A 74 -6.01 -22.11 -40.13
C LEU A 74 -4.53 -21.84 -39.84
N LYS A 75 -3.87 -21.05 -40.69
CA LYS A 75 -2.49 -20.62 -40.43
C LYS A 75 -2.44 -19.67 -39.24
N THR A 76 -1.49 -19.89 -38.33
CA THR A 76 -1.10 -18.90 -37.33
C THR A 76 -0.28 -17.82 -38.01
N GLU A 77 -0.88 -16.66 -38.26
CA GLU A 77 -0.11 -15.44 -38.52
C GLU A 77 0.25 -14.84 -37.16
N LEU A 78 1.56 -14.72 -36.91
CA LEU A 78 2.16 -14.00 -35.78
C LEU A 78 2.37 -12.54 -36.17
#